data_AF-A0A420Y8D5-F1
#
_entry.id   AF-A0A420Y8D5-F1
#
_cell.length_a   1.000
_cell.length_b   1.000
_cell.length_c   1.000
_cell.angle_alpha   90.00
_cell.angle_beta   90.00
_cell.angle_gamma   90.00
#
_symmetry.space_group_name_H-M   'P 1'
#
loop_
_entity.id
_entity.type
_entity.pdbx_description
1 polymer ?
#
loop_
_entity_poly.entity_id
_entity_poly.type
_entity_poly.pdbx_seq_one_letter_code
_entity_poly.pdbx_strand_id
1 'polypeptide(L)'
;MNRPAPRRPKHRKQPSGNAPRTVPASDYESDAIHYAETQELPPPAHLPPRSNTDLNLSVLRRYLPSIRSIISIAANAVVYTFSPSSSEGWQKSGVEGTLFVCEQEPVLVNGHPMPRACVFVLNRRGLNNVVVELCQASICQKEEDLIMFRLENTVDKPADEAGLDSANQVIGLWLHADEEDTREVNATIIQDVWRKSRLTTGQITAGQDAQ
;
A
#
# COMPACT_ATOMS: atom_id res chain seq x y z
N MET A 1 9.26 -64.26 -36.28
CA MET A 1 8.23 -64.82 -35.38
C MET A 1 7.80 -63.77 -34.37
N ASN A 2 6.65 -63.13 -34.59
CA ASN A 2 6.03 -62.12 -33.71
C ASN A 2 4.85 -62.76 -32.96
N ARG A 3 4.75 -62.58 -31.63
CA ARG A 3 3.57 -62.96 -30.83
C ARG A 3 2.87 -61.70 -30.30
N PRO A 4 1.62 -61.41 -30.71
CA PRO A 4 0.83 -60.31 -30.17
C PRO A 4 0.06 -60.71 -28.90
N ALA A 5 -0.04 -59.78 -27.94
CA ALA A 5 -0.72 -59.94 -26.66
C ALA A 5 -2.27 -59.87 -26.77
N PRO A 6 -3.02 -60.54 -25.89
CA PRO A 6 -4.47 -60.66 -25.99
C PRO A 6 -5.22 -59.42 -25.47
N ARG A 7 -6.19 -58.94 -26.26
CA ARG A 7 -7.05 -57.78 -25.95
C ARG A 7 -8.24 -58.22 -25.09
N ARG A 8 -8.49 -57.54 -23.96
CA ARG A 8 -9.68 -57.74 -23.11
C ARG A 8 -10.96 -57.18 -23.77
N PRO A 9 -12.12 -57.85 -23.60
CA PRO A 9 -13.36 -57.52 -24.30
C PRO A 9 -14.10 -56.31 -23.70
N LYS A 10 -14.71 -55.52 -24.59
CA LYS A 10 -15.63 -54.41 -24.26
C LYS A 10 -16.95 -54.98 -23.74
N HIS A 11 -17.36 -54.58 -22.54
CA HIS A 11 -18.69 -54.92 -22.01
C HIS A 11 -19.74 -53.97 -22.62
N ARG A 12 -20.67 -54.57 -23.36
CA ARG A 12 -21.81 -53.95 -24.03
C ARG A 12 -22.89 -53.60 -22.99
N LYS A 13 -23.43 -52.39 -23.09
CA LYS A 13 -24.62 -51.92 -22.38
C LYS A 13 -25.83 -52.82 -22.69
N GLN A 14 -26.72 -53.05 -21.71
CA GLN A 14 -28.16 -53.28 -21.92
C GLN A 14 -28.95 -52.76 -20.70
N PRO A 15 -30.26 -52.47 -20.88
CA PRO A 15 -30.95 -51.32 -20.29
C PRO A 15 -32.03 -51.70 -19.25
N SER A 16 -32.78 -50.68 -18.80
CA SER A 16 -34.14 -50.69 -18.23
C SER A 16 -34.27 -50.40 -16.73
N GLY A 17 -35.21 -49.52 -16.39
CA GLY A 17 -35.70 -49.29 -15.03
C GLY A 17 -35.84 -47.82 -14.65
N ASN A 18 -36.74 -47.10 -15.30
CA ASN A 18 -37.17 -45.75 -14.90
C ASN A 18 -38.03 -45.84 -13.63
N ALA A 19 -37.44 -45.59 -12.46
CA ALA A 19 -38.17 -45.33 -11.22
C ALA A 19 -37.36 -44.36 -10.34
N PRO A 20 -37.90 -43.19 -9.95
CA PRO A 20 -37.24 -42.33 -8.97
C PRO A 20 -37.23 -43.07 -7.63
N ARG A 21 -36.02 -43.32 -7.10
CA ARG A 21 -35.84 -43.72 -5.70
C ARG A 21 -36.25 -42.52 -4.84
N THR A 22 -37.45 -42.55 -4.28
CA THR A 22 -37.82 -41.65 -3.18
C THR A 22 -36.98 -42.04 -1.98
N VAL A 23 -35.91 -41.28 -1.76
CA VAL A 23 -35.16 -41.33 -0.50
C VAL A 23 -36.14 -40.87 0.58
N PRO A 24 -36.43 -41.65 1.63
CA PRO A 24 -37.19 -41.13 2.76
C PRO A 24 -36.36 -39.98 3.33
N ALA A 25 -36.89 -38.76 3.25
CA ALA A 25 -36.30 -37.61 3.92
C ALA A 25 -36.38 -37.93 5.42
N SER A 26 -35.26 -38.32 6.03
CA SER A 26 -35.16 -38.38 7.47
C SER A 26 -35.36 -36.97 8.02
N ASP A 27 -36.19 -36.84 9.05
CA ASP A 27 -36.67 -35.60 9.68
C ASP A 27 -35.58 -34.80 10.43
N TYR A 28 -34.40 -34.66 9.82
CA TYR A 28 -33.26 -33.94 10.37
C TYR A 28 -33.56 -32.45 10.62
N GLU A 29 -34.54 -31.88 9.91
CA GLU A 29 -34.97 -30.50 10.15
C GLU A 29 -35.70 -30.32 11.48
N SER A 30 -36.36 -31.36 12.02
CA SER A 30 -37.13 -31.25 13.27
C SER A 30 -36.23 -31.17 14.50
N ASP A 31 -35.10 -31.90 14.52
CA ASP A 31 -34.15 -31.85 15.64
C ASP A 31 -33.27 -30.59 15.61
N ALA A 32 -32.95 -30.08 14.42
CA ALA A 32 -32.11 -28.89 14.26
C ALA A 32 -32.77 -27.63 14.85
N ILE A 33 -34.10 -27.51 14.72
CA ILE A 33 -34.85 -26.37 15.27
C ILE A 33 -34.93 -26.46 16.80
N HIS A 34 -35.14 -27.65 17.35
CA HIS A 34 -35.18 -27.83 18.81
C HIS A 34 -33.84 -27.56 19.48
N TYR A 35 -32.72 -27.94 18.85
CA TYR A 35 -31.38 -27.59 19.36
C TYR A 35 -31.09 -26.09 19.30
N ALA A 36 -31.54 -25.39 18.26
CA ALA A 36 -31.37 -23.95 18.14
C ALA A 36 -32.23 -23.16 19.15
N GLU A 37 -33.41 -23.68 19.51
CA GLU A 37 -34.34 -23.01 20.44
C GLU A 37 -33.97 -23.21 21.92
N THR A 38 -33.27 -24.29 22.27
CA THR A 38 -32.79 -24.51 23.66
C THR A 38 -31.41 -23.94 23.95
N GLN A 39 -30.62 -23.62 22.92
CA GLN A 39 -29.28 -23.05 23.10
C GLN A 39 -29.37 -21.53 23.01
N GLU A 40 -29.51 -20.87 24.17
CA GLU A 40 -29.17 -19.44 24.29
C GLU A 40 -27.67 -19.28 24.04
N LEU A 41 -27.27 -19.30 22.77
CA LEU A 41 -25.93 -18.96 22.36
C LEU A 41 -25.71 -17.49 22.75
N PRO A 42 -24.64 -17.17 23.51
CA PRO A 42 -24.30 -15.78 23.77
C PRO A 42 -24.21 -15.05 22.42
N PRO A 43 -24.73 -13.82 22.31
CA PRO A 43 -24.69 -13.07 21.07
C PRO A 43 -23.27 -13.12 20.49
N PRO A 44 -23.10 -13.37 19.17
CA PRO A 44 -21.79 -13.35 18.58
C PRO A 44 -21.11 -12.05 18.97
N ALA A 45 -19.91 -12.15 19.57
CA ALA A 45 -19.15 -10.99 19.97
C ALA A 45 -19.00 -10.11 18.71
N HIS A 46 -19.71 -8.99 18.67
CA HIS A 46 -19.62 -8.05 17.57
C HIS A 46 -18.20 -7.51 17.58
N LEU A 47 -17.34 -8.03 16.69
CA LEU A 47 -16.05 -7.44 16.43
C LEU A 47 -16.31 -5.96 16.11
N PRO A 48 -15.64 -5.02 16.81
CA PRO A 48 -15.85 -3.61 16.53
C PRO A 48 -15.61 -3.36 15.03
N PRO A 49 -16.50 -2.60 14.35
CA PRO A 49 -16.35 -2.34 12.94
C PRO A 49 -15.01 -1.66 12.72
N ARG A 50 -14.11 -2.31 11.96
CA ARG A 50 -12.83 -1.71 11.61
C ARG A 50 -13.08 -0.48 10.76
N SER A 51 -12.47 0.65 11.10
CA SER A 51 -12.58 1.84 10.28
C SER A 51 -11.80 1.66 8.97
N ASN A 52 -12.18 2.39 7.91
CA ASN A 52 -11.41 2.40 6.66
C ASN A 52 -9.94 2.80 6.92
N THR A 53 -9.70 3.69 7.88
CA THR A 53 -8.36 4.11 8.30
C THR A 53 -7.56 2.94 8.88
N ASP A 54 -8.17 2.08 9.71
CA ASP A 54 -7.51 0.89 10.27
C ASP A 54 -7.15 -0.13 9.19
N LEU A 55 -8.04 -0.30 8.21
CA LEU A 55 -7.78 -1.18 7.05
C LEU A 55 -6.65 -0.63 6.19
N ASN A 56 -6.68 0.66 5.86
CA ASN A 56 -5.62 1.33 5.11
C ASN A 56 -4.28 1.22 5.84
N LEU A 57 -4.24 1.48 7.14
CA LEU A 57 -3.04 1.35 7.96
C LEU A 57 -2.50 -0.09 7.95
N SER A 58 -3.39 -1.09 8.02
CA SER A 58 -2.99 -2.50 7.92
C SER A 58 -2.36 -2.83 6.57
N VAL A 59 -2.86 -2.26 5.47
CA VAL A 59 -2.29 -2.44 4.12
C VAL A 59 -0.92 -1.78 4.03
N LEU A 60 -0.80 -0.52 4.46
CA LEU A 60 0.45 0.23 4.40
C LEU A 60 1.57 -0.47 5.19
N ARG A 61 1.26 -1.00 6.38
CA ARG A 61 2.22 -1.73 7.23
C ARG A 61 2.75 -3.03 6.60
N ARG A 62 2.09 -3.58 5.58
CA ARG A 62 2.63 -4.74 4.83
C ARG A 62 3.81 -4.34 3.95
N TYR A 63 3.85 -3.09 3.49
CA TYR A 63 4.93 -2.55 2.67
C TYR A 63 5.98 -1.85 3.53
N LEU A 64 5.54 -1.07 4.52
CA LEU A 64 6.41 -0.30 5.38
C LEU A 64 5.96 -0.44 6.85
N PRO A 65 6.49 -1.46 7.57
CA PRO A 65 6.06 -1.78 8.94
C PRO A 65 6.28 -0.65 9.94
N SER A 66 7.19 0.28 9.66
CA SER A 66 7.47 1.44 10.51
C SER A 66 6.33 2.47 10.54
N ILE A 67 5.33 2.39 9.66
CA ILE A 67 4.22 3.35 9.65
C ILE A 67 3.40 3.20 10.94
N ARG A 68 3.34 4.29 11.71
CA ARG A 68 2.62 4.37 12.99
C ARG A 68 1.18 4.81 12.79
N SER A 69 0.97 5.88 12.02
CA SER A 69 -0.32 6.52 11.83
C SER A 69 -0.44 7.15 10.44
N ILE A 70 -1.68 7.36 9.98
CA ILE A 70 -1.99 8.11 8.76
C ILE A 70 -2.40 9.52 9.18
N ILE A 71 -1.71 10.53 8.66
CA ILE A 71 -1.95 11.95 8.91
C ILE A 71 -2.99 12.51 7.93
N SER A 72 -2.86 12.16 6.64
CA SER A 72 -3.76 12.63 5.58
C SER A 72 -3.86 11.60 4.45
N ILE A 73 -4.97 11.65 3.70
CA ILE A 73 -5.27 10.78 2.57
C ILE A 73 -5.74 11.65 1.40
N ALA A 74 -5.26 11.34 0.19
CA ALA A 74 -5.83 11.84 -1.06
C ALA A 74 -6.17 10.65 -1.97
N ALA A 75 -7.38 10.62 -2.53
CA ALA A 75 -7.88 9.43 -3.21
C ALA A 75 -7.05 9.02 -4.43
N ASN A 76 -6.48 9.99 -5.15
CA ASN A 76 -5.68 9.74 -6.33
C ASN A 76 -4.54 10.77 -6.48
N ALA A 77 -3.34 10.25 -6.68
CA ALA A 77 -2.12 10.98 -6.99
C ALA A 77 -1.41 10.32 -8.18
N VAL A 78 -0.82 11.15 -9.03
CA VAL A 78 0.02 10.75 -10.16
C VAL A 78 1.46 11.17 -9.87
N VAL A 79 2.39 10.23 -10.00
CA VAL A 79 3.82 10.48 -9.76
C VAL A 79 4.53 10.81 -11.07
N TYR A 80 5.23 11.94 -11.07
CA TYR A 80 6.12 12.40 -12.12
C TYR A 80 7.57 12.37 -11.63
N THR A 81 8.49 12.13 -12.53
CA THR A 81 9.94 12.23 -12.30
C THR A 81 10.51 13.23 -13.27
N PHE A 82 11.43 14.07 -12.80
CA PHE A 82 12.16 14.98 -13.66
C PHE A 82 13.39 14.27 -14.25
N SER A 83 13.56 14.33 -15.57
CA SER A 83 14.77 13.89 -16.24
C SER A 83 15.38 15.05 -17.04
N PRO A 84 16.58 15.52 -16.67
CA PRO A 84 17.25 16.62 -17.37
C PRO A 84 17.65 16.24 -18.80
N SER A 85 17.77 14.94 -19.09
CA SER A 85 18.09 14.43 -20.43
C SER A 85 16.92 14.49 -21.42
N SER A 86 15.69 14.70 -20.94
CA SER A 86 14.49 14.72 -21.78
C SER A 86 14.05 16.13 -22.14
N SER A 87 13.61 16.32 -23.39
CA SER A 87 13.23 17.63 -23.94
C SER A 87 12.03 18.28 -23.22
N GLU A 88 11.15 17.49 -22.62
CA GLU A 88 9.99 17.96 -21.83
C GLU A 88 10.29 18.13 -20.34
N GLY A 89 11.44 17.67 -19.84
CA GLY A 89 11.84 17.74 -18.43
C GLY A 89 11.07 16.80 -17.49
N TRP A 90 9.74 16.76 -17.57
CA TRP A 90 8.87 15.94 -16.73
C TRP A 90 8.36 14.69 -17.45
N GLN A 91 8.45 13.54 -16.78
CA GLN A 91 7.95 12.27 -17.28
C GLN A 91 7.01 11.62 -16.28
N LYS A 92 5.88 11.07 -16.76
CA LYS A 92 4.97 10.29 -15.92
C LYS A 92 5.63 8.94 -15.60
N SER A 93 5.82 8.66 -14.32
CA SER A 93 6.51 7.44 -13.86
C SER A 93 5.73 6.13 -14.05
N GLY A 94 4.45 6.22 -14.42
CA GLY A 94 3.53 5.08 -14.48
C GLY A 94 2.91 4.70 -13.13
N VAL A 95 3.33 5.33 -12.03
CA VAL A 95 2.73 5.15 -10.70
C VAL A 95 1.57 6.12 -10.49
N GLU A 96 0.41 5.57 -10.16
CA GLU A 96 -0.82 6.31 -9.93
C GLU A 96 -1.69 5.56 -8.92
N GLY A 97 -2.25 6.26 -7.94
CA GLY A 97 -3.11 5.64 -6.93
C GLY A 97 -3.29 6.49 -5.68
N THR A 98 -3.69 5.88 -4.56
CA THR A 98 -4.02 6.62 -3.35
C THR A 98 -2.76 7.10 -2.64
N LEU A 99 -2.76 8.37 -2.26
CA LEU A 99 -1.67 8.98 -1.50
C LEU A 99 -2.00 9.03 -0.02
N PHE A 100 -0.99 8.70 0.78
CA PHE A 100 -1.04 8.77 2.23
C PHE A 100 0.13 9.61 2.72
N VAL A 101 -0.14 10.54 3.62
CA VAL A 101 0.88 11.17 4.45
C VAL A 101 0.92 10.42 5.76
N CYS A 102 2.07 9.87 6.13
CA CYS A 102 2.20 8.96 7.26
C CYS A 102 3.27 9.41 8.23
N GLU A 103 3.01 9.18 9.51
CA GLU A 103 4.03 9.22 10.55
C GLU A 103 4.64 7.83 10.70
N GLN A 104 5.94 7.76 10.93
CA GLN A 104 6.68 6.52 11.14
C GLN A 104 7.28 6.46 12.53
N GLU A 105 7.62 5.25 12.97
CA GLU A 105 8.38 5.03 14.19
C GLU A 105 9.69 5.84 14.14
N PRO A 106 10.01 6.59 15.21
CA PRO A 106 11.21 7.39 15.26
C PRO A 106 12.45 6.48 15.27
N VAL A 107 13.55 6.98 14.69
CA VAL A 107 14.84 6.28 14.70
C VAL A 107 15.79 7.02 15.63
N LEU A 108 16.60 6.29 16.39
CA LEU A 108 17.63 6.90 17.22
C LEU A 108 18.81 7.30 16.34
N VAL A 109 19.09 8.59 16.28
CA VAL A 109 20.29 9.15 15.67
C VAL A 109 21.09 9.79 16.79
N ASN A 110 22.29 9.29 17.04
CA ASN A 110 23.16 9.73 18.14
C ASN A 110 22.50 9.68 19.53
N GLY A 111 21.65 8.67 19.77
CA GLY A 111 20.92 8.51 21.03
C GLY A 111 19.69 9.41 21.18
N HIS A 112 19.40 10.27 20.19
CA HIS A 112 18.21 11.11 20.19
C HIS A 112 17.13 10.56 19.24
N PRO A 113 15.84 10.54 19.65
CA PRO A 113 14.75 10.11 18.79
C PRO A 113 14.51 11.13 17.67
N MET A 114 14.73 10.70 16.44
CA MET A 114 14.46 11.47 15.23
C MET A 114 13.07 11.10 14.71
N PRO A 115 12.10 12.04 14.68
CA PRO A 115 10.79 11.79 14.11
C PRO A 115 10.91 11.54 12.61
N ARG A 116 10.12 10.59 12.12
CA ARG A 116 10.10 10.20 10.72
C ARG A 116 8.70 10.31 10.16
N ALA A 117 8.62 10.75 8.91
CA ALA A 117 7.38 10.84 8.18
C ALA A 117 7.65 10.60 6.70
N CYS A 118 6.68 10.02 6.03
CA CYS A 118 6.78 9.72 4.60
C CYS A 118 5.49 10.07 3.87
N VAL A 119 5.62 10.36 2.59
CA VAL A 119 4.51 10.33 1.63
C VAL A 119 4.55 8.97 0.93
N PHE A 120 3.45 8.23 0.98
CA PHE A 120 3.32 6.91 0.38
C PHE A 120 2.24 6.94 -0.71
N VAL A 121 2.59 6.58 -1.94
CA VAL A 121 1.61 6.40 -3.04
C VAL A 121 1.44 4.91 -3.29
N LEU A 122 0.26 4.41 -2.94
CA LEU A 122 -0.13 3.02 -3.18
C LEU A 122 -0.64 2.89 -4.62
N ASN A 123 0.11 2.19 -5.45
CA ASN A 123 -0.15 2.10 -6.88
C ASN A 123 -1.38 1.22 -7.16
N ARG A 124 -2.33 1.74 -7.94
CA ARG A 124 -3.51 0.97 -8.39
C ARG A 124 -3.31 0.28 -9.74
N ARG A 125 -2.26 0.66 -10.48
CA ARG A 125 -1.96 0.17 -11.84
C ARG A 125 -0.87 -0.91 -11.86
N GLY A 126 -0.22 -1.17 -10.72
CA GLY A 126 0.86 -2.14 -10.60
C GLY A 126 1.30 -2.34 -9.16
N LEU A 127 2.35 -3.13 -8.95
CA LEU A 127 2.87 -3.46 -7.61
C LEU A 127 3.95 -2.48 -7.14
N ASN A 128 4.40 -1.59 -8.02
CA ASN A 128 5.47 -0.63 -7.75
C ASN A 128 4.89 0.59 -7.04
N ASN A 129 5.01 0.63 -5.71
CA ASN A 129 4.63 1.77 -4.88
C ASN A 129 5.76 2.80 -4.80
N VAL A 130 5.42 4.04 -4.48
CA VAL A 130 6.39 5.11 -4.26
C VAL A 130 6.35 5.56 -2.81
N VAL A 131 7.51 5.66 -2.19
CA VAL A 131 7.68 6.19 -0.82
C VAL A 131 8.69 7.31 -0.87
N VAL A 132 8.30 8.47 -0.36
CA VAL A 132 9.16 9.64 -0.20
C VAL A 132 9.35 9.89 1.28
N GLU A 133 10.55 9.63 1.79
CA GLU A 133 10.93 9.97 3.16
C GLU A 133 11.14 11.49 3.25
N LEU A 134 10.34 12.16 4.08
CA LEU A 134 10.33 13.63 4.10
C LEU A 134 11.62 14.22 4.70
N CYS A 135 12.33 13.49 5.56
CA CYS A 135 13.64 13.94 6.05
C CYS A 135 14.70 13.96 4.94
N GLN A 136 14.61 13.08 3.94
CA GLN A 136 15.54 12.98 2.80
C GLN A 136 15.23 13.99 1.69
N ALA A 137 14.11 14.72 1.75
CA ALA A 137 13.81 15.77 0.79
C ALA A 137 14.52 17.08 1.18
N SER A 138 15.51 17.50 0.39
CA SER A 138 16.17 18.82 0.51
C SER A 138 15.20 19.98 0.36
N ILE A 139 14.26 19.84 -0.58
CA ILE A 139 13.28 20.86 -0.95
C ILE A 139 11.92 20.17 -1.10
N CYS A 140 10.89 20.79 -0.54
CA CYS A 140 9.50 20.48 -0.81
C CYS A 140 8.78 21.78 -1.17
N GLN A 141 8.30 21.89 -2.40
CA GLN A 141 7.61 23.09 -2.89
C GLN A 141 6.33 22.71 -3.63
N LYS A 142 5.36 23.63 -3.64
CA LYS A 142 4.11 23.46 -4.39
C LYS A 142 4.05 24.53 -5.46
N GLU A 143 3.86 24.12 -6.70
CA GLU A 143 3.66 25.00 -7.85
C GLU A 143 2.38 24.58 -8.55
N GLU A 144 1.40 25.49 -8.61
CA GLU A 144 0.06 25.22 -9.15
C GLU A 144 -0.59 23.96 -8.55
N ASP A 145 -0.63 22.86 -9.29
CA ASP A 145 -1.21 21.58 -8.91
C ASP A 145 -0.15 20.49 -8.60
N LEU A 146 1.14 20.82 -8.68
CA LEU A 146 2.24 19.88 -8.54
C LEU A 146 3.04 20.14 -7.24
N ILE A 147 3.14 19.10 -6.41
CA ILE A 147 4.00 19.11 -5.21
C ILE A 147 5.32 18.46 -5.60
N MET A 148 6.41 19.22 -5.55
CA MET A 148 7.74 18.79 -5.95
C MET A 148 8.64 18.53 -4.74
N PHE A 149 9.36 17.41 -4.80
CA PHE A 149 10.38 17.01 -3.84
C PHE A 149 11.72 16.88 -4.54
N ARG A 150 12.77 17.45 -3.97
CA ARG A 150 14.15 17.19 -4.37
C ARG A 150 14.79 16.27 -3.36
N LEU A 151 15.07 15.03 -3.73
CA LEU A 151 15.61 14.03 -2.81
C LEU A 151 17.14 14.09 -2.76
N GLU A 152 17.66 14.06 -1.54
CA GLU A 152 19.07 13.84 -1.23
C GLU A 152 19.27 12.31 -1.18
N ASN A 153 20.13 11.76 -2.05
CA ASN A 153 20.40 10.33 -2.01
C ASN A 153 21.10 9.95 -0.71
N THR A 154 20.60 8.89 -0.08
CA THR A 154 21.40 8.11 0.87
C THR A 154 22.28 7.15 0.07
N VAL A 155 23.52 7.01 0.51
CA VAL A 155 24.64 6.38 -0.21
C VAL A 155 24.46 4.85 -0.39
N ASP A 156 23.33 4.28 0.02
CA ASP A 156 23.13 2.83 0.15
C ASP A 156 22.38 2.17 -1.02
N LYS A 157 22.08 2.89 -2.12
CA LYS A 157 21.58 2.23 -3.33
C LYS A 157 22.75 1.57 -4.08
N PRO A 158 22.73 0.25 -4.32
CA PRO A 158 23.78 -0.43 -5.08
C PRO A 158 23.88 0.19 -6.48
N ALA A 159 25.12 0.46 -6.89
CA ALA A 159 25.49 1.22 -8.08
C ALA A 159 24.90 0.68 -9.41
N ASP A 160 24.46 -0.58 -9.43
CA ASP A 160 23.94 -1.25 -10.63
C ASP A 160 22.50 -0.81 -11.00
N GLU A 161 21.75 -0.18 -10.09
CA GLU A 161 20.44 0.44 -10.37
C GLU A 161 20.46 1.97 -10.34
N ALA A 162 21.59 2.57 -9.93
CA ALA A 162 21.77 4.01 -9.89
C ALA A 162 22.30 4.51 -11.24
N GLY A 163 21.39 4.75 -12.19
CA GLY A 163 21.73 5.46 -13.42
C GLY A 163 22.38 6.82 -13.12
N LEU A 164 23.19 7.31 -14.06
CA LEU A 164 24.08 8.48 -13.97
C LEU A 164 23.43 9.80 -13.48
N ASP A 165 22.10 9.90 -13.47
CA ASP A 165 21.31 11.07 -13.03
C ASP A 165 20.78 10.98 -11.58
N SER A 166 21.15 9.95 -10.82
CA SER A 166 20.49 9.63 -9.54
C SER A 166 20.74 10.63 -8.41
N ALA A 167 21.83 11.42 -8.45
CA ALA A 167 22.29 12.23 -7.30
C ALA A 167 21.35 13.37 -6.87
N ASN A 168 20.30 13.65 -7.64
CA ASN A 168 19.39 14.76 -7.36
C ASN A 168 18.00 14.46 -7.93
N GLN A 169 17.43 13.32 -7.57
CA GLN A 169 16.12 12.91 -8.09
C GLN A 169 15.05 13.92 -7.66
N VAL A 170 14.36 14.51 -8.65
CA VAL A 170 13.20 15.36 -8.41
C VAL A 170 11.94 14.58 -8.74
N ILE A 171 11.03 14.50 -7.77
CA ILE A 171 9.74 13.84 -7.87
C ILE A 171 8.64 14.88 -7.80
N GLY A 172 7.68 14.81 -8.71
CA GLY A 172 6.47 15.63 -8.70
C GLY A 172 5.26 14.77 -8.38
N LEU A 173 4.38 15.24 -7.50
CA LEU A 173 3.11 14.61 -7.18
C LEU A 173 1.98 15.53 -7.63
N TRP A 174 1.15 15.04 -8.55
CA TRP A 174 -0.07 15.73 -8.94
C TRP A 174 -1.26 15.04 -8.28
N LEU A 175 -2.08 15.77 -7.55
CA LEU A 175 -3.24 15.22 -6.85
C LEU A 175 -4.50 15.47 -7.66
N HIS A 176 -5.35 14.45 -7.75
CA HIS A 176 -6.73 14.68 -8.17
C HIS A 176 -7.49 15.34 -7.02
N ALA A 177 -8.23 16.40 -7.34
CA ALA A 177 -9.10 17.09 -6.39
C ALA A 177 -10.47 16.43 -6.45
N ASP A 178 -10.84 15.68 -5.41
CA ASP A 178 -12.21 15.22 -5.25
C ASP A 178 -13.11 16.37 -4.76
N GLU A 179 -12.53 17.26 -3.93
CA GLU A 179 -13.09 18.53 -3.47
C GLU A 179 -12.11 19.67 -3.80
N GLU A 180 -12.61 20.91 -3.90
CA GLU A 180 -11.84 22.08 -4.37
C GLU A 180 -10.59 22.36 -3.53
N ASP A 181 -10.64 22.10 -2.22
CA ASP A 181 -9.54 22.35 -1.28
C ASP A 181 -8.64 21.13 -1.04
N THR A 182 -8.99 19.94 -1.54
CA THR A 182 -8.26 18.68 -1.27
C THR A 182 -6.77 18.80 -1.60
N ARG A 183 -6.44 19.47 -2.71
CA ARG A 183 -5.05 19.70 -3.14
C ARG A 183 -4.31 20.60 -2.17
N GLU A 184 -4.94 21.71 -1.80
CA GLU A 184 -4.33 22.74 -0.96
C GLU A 184 -4.12 22.23 0.46
N VAL A 185 -5.12 21.54 1.02
CA VAL A 185 -5.04 20.91 2.34
C VAL A 185 -3.92 19.87 2.37
N ASN A 186 -3.86 18.95 1.40
CA ASN A 186 -2.82 17.94 1.37
C ASN A 186 -1.42 18.54 1.14
N ALA A 187 -1.29 19.54 0.26
CA ALA A 187 -0.03 20.24 0.04
C ALA A 187 0.47 20.93 1.31
N THR A 188 -0.43 21.62 2.03
CA THR A 188 -0.11 22.29 3.30
C THR A 188 0.35 21.29 4.35
N ILE A 189 -0.38 20.17 4.51
CA ILE A 189 -0.01 19.11 5.45
C ILE A 189 1.37 18.54 5.11
N ILE A 190 1.62 18.20 3.85
CA ILE A 190 2.90 17.67 3.40
C ILE A 190 4.04 18.63 3.72
N GLN A 191 3.88 19.91 3.38
CA GLN A 191 4.90 20.93 3.64
C GLN A 191 5.14 21.15 5.14
N ASP A 192 4.10 21.14 5.97
CA ASP A 192 4.22 21.27 7.42
C ASP A 192 4.97 20.09 8.03
N VAL A 193 4.61 18.86 7.63
CA VAL A 193 5.27 17.64 8.12
C VAL A 193 6.72 17.58 7.64
N TRP A 194 6.99 17.99 6.39
CA TRP A 194 8.34 18.10 5.85
C TRP A 194 9.19 19.10 6.63
N ARG A 195 8.69 20.32 6.87
CA ARG A 195 9.39 21.36 7.65
C ARG A 195 9.74 20.86 9.05
N LYS A 196 8.78 20.22 9.74
CA LYS A 196 9.02 19.63 11.08
C LYS A 196 10.09 18.54 11.06
N SER A 197 10.05 17.67 10.05
CA SER A 197 11.03 16.59 9.87
C SER A 197 12.44 17.14 9.63
N ARG A 198 12.59 18.15 8.75
CA ARG A 198 13.89 18.78 8.43
C ARG A 198 14.48 19.58 9.58
N LEU A 199 13.66 20.36 10.30
CA LEU A 199 14.12 21.11 11.47
C LEU A 199 14.71 20.18 12.54
N THR A 200 14.03 19.07 12.81
CA THR A 200 14.51 18.10 13.81
C THR A 200 15.77 17.38 13.31
N THR A 201 15.83 17.03 12.02
CA THR A 201 17.03 16.46 11.40
C THR A 201 18.23 17.39 11.56
N GLY A 202 18.07 18.67 11.19
CA GLY A 202 19.13 19.67 11.23
C GLY A 202 19.63 19.97 12.64
N GLN A 203 18.76 19.94 13.65
CA GLN A 203 19.17 20.09 15.05
C GLN A 203 20.03 18.92 15.54
N ILE A 204 19.68 17.69 15.15
CA ILE A 204 20.42 16.49 15.54
C ILE A 204 21.80 16.45 14.83
N THR A 205 21.88 16.89 13.57
CA THR A 205 23.15 16.91 12.83
C THR A 205 24.05 18.07 13.22
N ALA A 206 23.51 19.28 13.45
CA ALA A 206 24.31 20.43 13.86
C ALA A 206 24.95 20.27 15.26
N GLY A 207 24.36 19.44 16.12
CA GLY A 207 24.98 19.05 17.40
C GLY A 207 26.25 18.19 17.24
N GLN A 208 26.56 17.69 16.03
CA GLN A 208 27.74 16.86 15.76
C GLN A 208 29.00 17.66 15.47
N ASP A 209 28.91 18.85 14.87
CA ASP A 209 30.08 19.66 14.47
C ASP A 209 30.71 20.46 15.62
N ALA A 210 30.11 20.39 16.81
CA ALA A 210 30.51 21.17 17.99
C ALA A 210 31.23 20.33 19.06
N GLN A 211 31.60 19.07 18.78
CA GLN A 211 32.17 18.14 19.76
C GLN A 211 33.51 17.54 19.32
#